data_AF-Q6Y7D6-F1
#
_entry.id   AF-Q6Y7D6-F1
#
_cell.length_a   1.000
_cell.length_b   1.000
_cell.length_c   1.000
_cell.angle_alpha   90.00
_cell.angle_beta   90.00
_cell.angle_gamma   90.00
#
_symmetry.space_group_name_H-M   'P 1'
#
loop_
_entity.id
_entity.type
_entity.pdbx_description
1 polymer ?
#
loop_
_entity_poly.entity_id
_entity_poly.type
_entity_poly.pdbx_seq_one_letter_code
_entity_poly.pdbx_strand_id
1 'polypeptide(L)'
;AKELAYDVVTGQTDKLTAALAKTSGKDIVQFAKAVEISAPKIDGKICKVGTNNNGYDKNDTSGGTLCGVGKGSGGTGYPALKDFRAKVLEAGTGWPTSTKTSAETNDNAKAVAGDLTKLTPEEKTIVAGLLAKTIEGGEVVEIRAVSSTSVMVNACYDLL
;
A
#
# COMPACT_ATOMS: atom_id res chain seq x y z
N ALA A 1 5.09 -16.59 -2.91
CA ALA A 1 4.21 -15.52 -2.38
C ALA A 1 4.84 -14.17 -2.69
N LYS A 2 4.52 -13.63 -3.88
CA LYS A 2 4.69 -12.22 -4.26
C LYS A 2 3.66 -11.86 -5.36
N GLU A 3 2.42 -12.26 -5.14
CA GLU A 3 1.36 -12.16 -6.17
C GLU A 3 0.97 -10.70 -6.43
N LEU A 4 0.90 -9.85 -5.41
CA LEU A 4 0.58 -8.43 -5.55
C LEU A 4 1.66 -7.68 -6.34
N ALA A 5 2.92 -7.92 -6.00
CA ALA A 5 4.05 -7.31 -6.68
C ALA A 5 4.12 -7.71 -8.16
N TYR A 6 3.86 -8.99 -8.46
CA TYR A 6 3.83 -9.50 -9.82
C TYR A 6 2.65 -8.94 -10.63
N ASP A 7 1.46 -8.86 -10.02
CA ASP A 7 0.26 -8.35 -10.69
C ASP A 7 0.38 -6.86 -11.05
N VAL A 8 1.03 -6.05 -10.20
CA VAL A 8 1.33 -4.64 -10.51
C VAL A 8 2.25 -4.52 -11.72
N VAL A 9 3.35 -5.26 -11.74
CA VAL A 9 4.35 -5.19 -12.82
C VAL A 9 3.77 -5.69 -14.14
N THR A 10 2.98 -6.76 -14.11
CA THR A 10 2.36 -7.34 -15.31
C THR A 10 1.05 -6.67 -15.72
N GLY A 11 0.54 -5.73 -14.91
CA GLY A 11 -0.68 -4.98 -15.22
C GLY A 11 -1.98 -5.79 -15.08
N GLN A 12 -1.99 -6.86 -14.28
CA GLN A 12 -3.15 -7.73 -14.08
C GLN A 12 -4.17 -7.10 -13.12
N THR A 13 -4.85 -6.05 -13.60
CA THR A 13 -5.73 -5.20 -12.77
C THR A 13 -6.82 -5.98 -12.02
N ASP A 14 -7.43 -6.99 -12.63
CA ASP A 14 -8.49 -7.78 -11.97
C ASP A 14 -7.96 -8.65 -10.82
N LYS A 15 -6.81 -9.30 -11.01
CA LYS A 15 -6.16 -10.11 -9.98
C LYS A 15 -5.60 -9.25 -8.86
N LEU A 16 -4.96 -8.14 -9.23
CA LEU A 16 -4.50 -7.12 -8.28
C LEU A 16 -5.66 -6.60 -7.44
N THR A 17 -6.79 -6.27 -8.06
CA THR A 17 -8.02 -5.85 -7.36
C THR A 17 -8.48 -6.91 -6.37
N ALA A 18 -8.59 -8.17 -6.82
CA ALA A 18 -9.06 -9.27 -5.98
C ALA A 18 -8.12 -9.51 -4.77
N ALA A 19 -6.81 -9.38 -4.97
CA ALA A 19 -5.82 -9.53 -3.91
C ALA A 19 -5.79 -8.33 -2.96
N LEU A 20 -5.86 -7.10 -3.48
CA LEU A 20 -5.98 -5.88 -2.66
C LEU A 20 -7.27 -5.88 -1.83
N ALA A 21 -8.38 -6.32 -2.39
CA ALA A 21 -9.66 -6.41 -1.68
C ALA A 21 -9.63 -7.38 -0.49
N LYS A 22 -8.75 -8.39 -0.53
CA LYS A 22 -8.50 -9.32 0.58
C LYS A 22 -7.47 -8.80 1.59
N THR A 23 -6.72 -7.76 1.22
CA THR A 23 -5.72 -7.14 2.09
C THR A 23 -6.41 -6.25 3.12
N SER A 24 -5.97 -6.34 4.39
CA SER A 24 -6.59 -5.56 5.46
C SER A 24 -6.35 -4.06 5.26
N GLY A 25 -7.30 -3.22 5.69
CA GLY A 25 -7.13 -1.77 5.63
C GLY A 25 -5.88 -1.29 6.37
N LYS A 26 -5.49 -1.97 7.46
CA LYS A 26 -4.27 -1.68 8.22
C LYS A 26 -3.00 -1.89 7.39
N ASP A 27 -2.95 -2.95 6.59
CA ASP A 27 -1.77 -3.23 5.76
C ASP A 27 -1.70 -2.23 4.59
N ILE A 28 -2.84 -1.80 4.06
CA ILE A 28 -2.90 -0.73 3.06
C ILE A 28 -2.46 0.61 3.66
N VAL A 29 -2.77 0.90 4.93
CA VAL A 29 -2.22 2.07 5.64
C VAL A 29 -0.69 2.02 5.68
N GLN A 30 -0.11 0.86 6.01
CA GLN A 30 1.36 0.70 6.02
C GLN A 30 1.96 0.86 4.63
N PHE A 31 1.33 0.28 3.61
CA PHE A 31 1.73 0.44 2.23
C PHE A 31 1.71 1.91 1.80
N ALA A 32 0.61 2.63 2.02
CA ALA A 32 0.48 4.05 1.68
C ALA A 32 1.52 4.91 2.41
N LYS A 33 1.82 4.60 3.68
CA LYS A 33 2.89 5.26 4.44
C LYS A 33 4.28 4.99 3.83
N ALA A 34 4.55 3.77 3.38
CA ALA A 34 5.80 3.44 2.73
C ALA A 34 5.97 4.15 1.37
N VAL A 35 4.88 4.29 0.60
CA VAL A 35 4.87 5.05 -0.66
C VAL A 35 5.09 6.54 -0.41
N GLU A 36 4.41 7.14 0.56
CA GLU A 36 4.60 8.56 0.92
C GLU A 36 6.08 8.86 1.22
N ILE A 37 6.73 8.01 2.03
CA ILE A 37 8.11 8.21 2.47
C ILE A 37 9.10 7.93 1.33
N SER A 38 8.92 6.83 0.61
CA SER A 38 9.95 6.32 -0.32
C SER A 38 9.77 6.84 -1.75
N ALA A 39 8.55 7.20 -2.14
CA ALA A 39 8.20 7.57 -3.49
C ALA A 39 7.09 8.66 -3.51
N PRO A 40 7.34 9.87 -2.97
CA PRO A 40 6.34 10.92 -2.85
C PRO A 40 5.77 11.40 -4.21
N LYS A 41 6.53 11.24 -5.30
CA LYS A 41 6.02 11.52 -6.66
C LYS A 41 4.97 10.49 -7.11
N ILE A 42 5.10 9.24 -6.67
CA ILE A 42 4.15 8.16 -6.96
C ILE A 42 2.92 8.27 -6.05
N ASP A 43 3.11 8.65 -4.77
CA ASP A 43 2.02 8.98 -3.85
C ASP A 43 1.02 9.94 -4.50
N GLY A 44 1.52 11.02 -5.11
CA GLY A 44 0.73 12.03 -5.82
C GLY A 44 0.03 11.56 -7.12
N LYS A 45 0.19 10.29 -7.52
CA LYS A 45 -0.46 9.67 -8.68
C LYS A 45 -1.54 8.66 -8.31
N ILE A 46 -1.49 8.11 -7.10
CA ILE A 46 -2.43 7.09 -6.63
C ILE A 46 -3.53 7.76 -5.83
N CYS A 47 -4.78 7.37 -6.06
CA CYS A 47 -5.94 8.02 -5.47
C CYS A 47 -5.94 9.54 -5.67
N LYS A 48 -5.34 10.02 -6.77
CA LYS A 48 -5.29 11.46 -7.01
C LYS A 48 -6.68 11.96 -7.33
N VAL A 49 -7.21 12.85 -6.50
CA VAL A 49 -8.47 13.53 -6.73
C VAL A 49 -8.33 14.47 -7.93
N GLY A 50 -9.22 14.34 -8.93
CA GLY A 50 -9.11 15.08 -10.20
C GLY A 50 -9.60 16.53 -10.16
N THR A 51 -10.42 16.88 -9.17
CA THR A 51 -11.08 18.19 -9.08
C THR A 51 -10.47 19.04 -7.97
N ASN A 52 -10.14 20.29 -8.28
CA ASN A 52 -9.74 21.26 -7.24
C ASN A 52 -10.93 21.50 -6.29
N ASN A 53 -10.66 21.66 -4.99
CA ASN A 53 -11.68 21.78 -3.93
C ASN A 53 -12.29 20.48 -3.39
N ASN A 54 -11.97 19.33 -4.00
CA ASN A 54 -12.37 18.04 -3.46
C ASN A 54 -11.37 17.54 -2.41
N GLY A 55 -11.89 16.96 -1.33
CA GLY A 55 -11.16 16.42 -0.20
C GLY A 55 -11.65 15.03 0.21
N TYR A 56 -10.84 14.32 0.98
CA TYR A 56 -11.27 13.10 1.65
C TYR A 56 -11.98 13.42 2.96
N ASP A 57 -13.13 12.80 3.19
CA ASP A 57 -13.93 12.92 4.40
C ASP A 57 -14.53 11.55 4.77
N LYS A 58 -14.12 11.02 5.92
CA LYS A 58 -14.59 9.74 6.46
C LYS A 58 -16.09 9.68 6.73
N ASN A 59 -16.74 10.82 6.95
CA ASN A 59 -18.16 10.89 7.30
C ASN A 59 -19.06 11.12 6.07
N ASP A 60 -18.48 11.38 4.90
CA ASP A 60 -19.25 11.64 3.69
C ASP A 60 -19.67 10.32 3.01
N THR A 61 -20.91 10.29 2.54
CA THR A 61 -21.50 9.18 1.80
C THR A 61 -21.75 9.52 0.32
N SER A 62 -21.25 10.67 -0.16
CA SER A 62 -21.36 11.08 -1.56
C SER A 62 -20.12 10.70 -2.40
N GLY A 63 -19.00 10.37 -1.75
CA GLY A 63 -17.73 10.05 -2.41
C GLY A 63 -16.46 10.44 -1.63
N GLY A 64 -16.60 11.06 -0.45
CA GLY A 64 -15.48 11.50 0.39
C GLY A 64 -14.60 10.37 0.92
N THR A 65 -15.04 9.11 0.84
CA THR A 65 -14.22 7.92 1.13
C THR A 65 -13.82 7.13 -0.11
N LEU A 66 -14.08 7.64 -1.32
CA LEU A 66 -13.75 6.98 -2.59
C LEU A 66 -12.42 7.52 -3.16
N CYS A 67 -11.42 6.66 -3.25
CA CYS A 67 -10.11 6.88 -3.88
C CYS A 67 -10.28 7.52 -5.27
N GLY A 68 -9.53 8.61 -5.53
CA GLY A 68 -9.61 9.38 -6.77
C GLY A 68 -10.82 10.33 -6.93
N VAL A 69 -11.83 10.28 -6.06
CA VAL A 69 -13.06 11.10 -6.20
C VAL A 69 -13.16 12.19 -5.15
N GLY A 70 -13.15 11.81 -3.87
CA GLY A 70 -13.37 12.74 -2.77
C GLY A 70 -14.74 13.45 -2.80
N LYS A 71 -14.91 14.45 -1.94
CA LYS A 71 -16.11 15.29 -1.85
C LYS A 71 -15.70 16.76 -1.91
N GLY A 72 -16.54 17.61 -2.50
CA GLY A 72 -16.36 19.06 -2.42
C GLY A 72 -16.35 19.52 -0.96
N SER A 73 -15.17 19.90 -0.47
CA SER A 73 -14.91 20.25 0.94
C SER A 73 -14.20 21.60 1.08
N GLY A 74 -14.08 22.37 -0.01
CA GLY A 74 -13.35 23.65 -0.01
C GLY A 74 -11.85 23.50 0.24
N GLY A 75 -11.28 22.31 0.02
CA GLY A 75 -9.87 22.03 0.24
C GLY A 75 -8.96 22.64 -0.83
N THR A 76 -7.72 22.97 -0.48
CA THR A 76 -6.74 23.45 -1.47
C THR A 76 -5.90 22.30 -2.01
N GLY A 77 -5.80 22.18 -3.33
CA GLY A 77 -4.93 21.21 -4.02
C GLY A 77 -5.64 19.95 -4.51
N TYR A 78 -4.85 18.93 -4.84
CA TYR A 78 -5.30 17.62 -5.31
C TYR A 78 -4.85 16.54 -4.32
N PRO A 79 -5.70 16.18 -3.34
CA PRO A 79 -5.42 15.09 -2.42
C PRO A 79 -5.06 13.81 -3.15
N ALA A 80 -4.19 13.01 -2.56
CA ALA A 80 -3.72 11.75 -3.14
C ALA A 80 -3.66 10.63 -2.09
N LEU A 81 -2.85 9.60 -2.33
CA LEU A 81 -2.80 8.40 -1.50
C LEU A 81 -2.52 8.69 -0.01
N LYS A 82 -1.59 9.59 0.31
CA LYS A 82 -1.34 10.02 1.70
C LYS A 82 -2.57 10.61 2.38
N ASP A 83 -3.37 11.39 1.65
CA ASP A 83 -4.56 12.05 2.18
C ASP A 83 -5.69 11.03 2.34
N PHE A 84 -5.83 10.13 1.37
CA PHE A 84 -6.75 9.00 1.45
C PHE A 84 -6.43 8.12 2.67
N ARG A 85 -5.14 7.80 2.87
CA ARG A 85 -4.67 7.09 4.07
C ARG A 85 -5.06 7.83 5.35
N ALA A 86 -4.64 9.09 5.49
CA ALA A 86 -4.78 9.84 6.74
C ALA A 86 -6.23 10.16 7.09
N LYS A 87 -7.08 10.42 6.08
CA LYS A 87 -8.47 10.86 6.31
C LYS A 87 -9.48 9.73 6.29
N VAL A 88 -9.21 8.63 5.60
CA VAL A 88 -10.16 7.52 5.40
C VAL A 88 -9.66 6.24 6.05
N LEU A 89 -8.50 5.74 5.61
CA LEU A 89 -8.04 4.41 6.01
C LEU A 89 -7.62 4.32 7.49
N GLU A 90 -6.92 5.34 8.00
CA GLU A 90 -6.53 5.42 9.42
C GLU A 90 -7.74 5.57 10.35
N ALA A 91 -8.88 6.03 9.84
CA ALA A 91 -10.14 6.05 10.56
C ALA A 91 -10.86 4.68 10.57
N GLY A 92 -10.26 3.65 9.96
CA GLY A 92 -10.81 2.28 9.93
C GLY A 92 -12.04 2.13 9.03
N THR A 93 -12.23 3.03 8.06
CA THR A 93 -13.38 3.02 7.15
C THR A 93 -12.94 3.05 5.68
N GLY A 94 -13.88 2.86 4.77
CA GLY A 94 -13.67 3.01 3.33
C GLY A 94 -12.72 1.98 2.72
N TRP A 95 -12.53 0.80 3.31
CA TRP A 95 -11.72 -0.25 2.70
C TRP A 95 -12.34 -1.64 2.91
N PRO A 96 -12.35 -2.52 1.88
CA PRO A 96 -11.96 -2.29 0.47
C PRO A 96 -13.02 -1.57 -0.37
N THR A 97 -14.19 -1.30 0.23
CA THR A 97 -15.33 -0.62 -0.38
C THR A 97 -15.55 0.72 0.33
N SER A 98 -15.86 1.76 -0.45
CA SER A 98 -16.19 3.09 0.05
C SER A 98 -17.50 3.11 0.83
N THR A 99 -17.72 4.17 1.60
CA THR A 99 -18.98 4.42 2.32
C THR A 99 -19.99 5.18 1.47
N LYS A 100 -19.77 5.31 0.16
CA LYS A 100 -20.70 6.05 -0.69
C LYS A 100 -22.06 5.36 -0.75
N THR A 101 -23.12 6.13 -0.89
CA THR A 101 -24.45 5.59 -1.21
C THR A 101 -24.37 4.85 -2.54
N SER A 102 -24.87 3.61 -2.56
CA SER A 102 -24.73 2.69 -3.70
C SER A 102 -23.26 2.44 -4.07
N ALA A 103 -22.41 2.19 -3.06
CA ALA A 103 -21.02 1.78 -3.29
C ALA A 103 -20.97 0.50 -4.12
N GLU A 104 -20.08 0.49 -5.10
CA GLU A 104 -19.81 -0.73 -5.86
C GLU A 104 -18.88 -1.61 -5.05
N THR A 105 -19.10 -2.92 -5.06
CA THR A 105 -18.25 -3.85 -4.31
C THR A 105 -16.77 -3.65 -4.69
N ASN A 106 -15.93 -3.43 -3.69
CA ASN A 106 -14.48 -3.23 -3.78
C ASN A 106 -14.07 -2.02 -4.63
N ASP A 107 -14.90 -0.98 -4.73
CA ASP A 107 -14.62 0.22 -5.54
C ASP A 107 -13.28 0.91 -5.19
N ASN A 108 -12.91 0.98 -3.92
CA ASN A 108 -11.61 1.52 -3.51
C ASN A 108 -10.44 0.61 -3.91
N ALA A 109 -10.57 -0.71 -3.73
CA ALA A 109 -9.54 -1.64 -4.19
C ALA A 109 -9.36 -1.60 -5.71
N LYS A 110 -10.47 -1.47 -6.47
CA LYS A 110 -10.47 -1.28 -7.93
C LYS A 110 -9.76 0.02 -8.34
N ALA A 111 -10.08 1.12 -7.66
CA ALA A 111 -9.47 2.42 -7.93
C ALA A 111 -7.96 2.40 -7.67
N VAL A 112 -7.53 1.87 -6.51
CA VAL A 112 -6.10 1.71 -6.20
C VAL A 112 -5.42 0.81 -7.23
N ALA A 113 -5.97 -0.37 -7.54
CA ALA A 113 -5.40 -1.27 -8.54
C ALA A 113 -5.26 -0.59 -9.91
N GLY A 114 -6.29 0.13 -10.34
CA GLY A 114 -6.31 0.86 -11.61
C GLY A 114 -5.26 1.96 -11.68
N ASP A 115 -5.00 2.67 -10.59
CA ASP A 115 -3.93 3.67 -10.56
C ASP A 115 -2.54 3.03 -10.56
N LEU A 116 -2.35 1.93 -9.82
CA LEU A 116 -1.10 1.17 -9.79
C LEU A 116 -0.73 0.60 -11.16
N THR A 117 -1.70 0.07 -11.91
CA THR A 117 -1.43 -0.50 -13.23
C THR A 117 -1.25 0.55 -14.34
N LYS A 118 -1.60 1.81 -14.08
CA LYS A 118 -1.33 2.95 -14.99
C LYS A 118 0.04 3.60 -14.80
N LEU A 119 0.76 3.26 -13.72
CA LEU A 119 2.12 3.76 -13.50
C LEU A 119 3.08 3.35 -14.63
N THR A 120 4.17 4.10 -14.76
CA THR A 120 5.28 3.72 -15.67
C THR A 120 5.93 2.40 -15.22
N PRO A 121 6.60 1.65 -16.10
CA PRO A 121 7.26 0.40 -15.73
C PRO A 121 8.21 0.54 -14.53
N GLU A 122 9.00 1.62 -14.48
CA GLU A 122 9.93 1.90 -13.39
C GLU A 122 9.19 2.16 -12.07
N GLU A 123 8.12 2.94 -12.11
CA GLU A 123 7.27 3.23 -10.96
C GLU A 123 6.55 1.98 -10.45
N LYS A 124 6.09 1.12 -11.36
CA LYS A 124 5.51 -0.19 -11.03
C LYS A 124 6.50 -1.05 -10.27
N THR A 125 7.75 -1.13 -10.71
CA THR A 125 8.79 -1.90 -10.00
C THR A 125 9.02 -1.39 -8.58
N ILE A 126 9.05 -0.06 -8.39
CA ILE A 126 9.20 0.54 -7.05
C ILE A 126 8.01 0.16 -6.18
N VAL A 127 6.77 0.34 -6.66
CA VAL A 127 5.57 0.05 -5.88
C VAL A 127 5.41 -1.44 -5.60
N ALA A 128 5.73 -2.31 -6.56
CA ALA A 128 5.76 -3.75 -6.36
C ALA A 128 6.73 -4.15 -5.24
N GLY A 129 7.91 -3.52 -5.19
CA GLY A 129 8.86 -3.70 -4.09
C GLY A 129 8.30 -3.26 -2.74
N LEU A 130 7.58 -2.13 -2.70
CA LEU A 130 6.93 -1.64 -1.48
C LEU A 130 5.79 -2.56 -1.01
N LEU A 131 4.91 -3.00 -1.93
CA LEU A 131 3.84 -3.97 -1.63
C LEU A 131 4.40 -5.27 -1.06
N ALA A 132 5.44 -5.81 -1.69
CA ALA A 132 6.12 -7.01 -1.21
C ALA A 132 6.68 -6.83 0.20
N LYS A 133 7.22 -5.65 0.49
CA LYS A 133 7.79 -5.33 1.81
C LYS A 133 6.72 -5.18 2.89
N THR A 134 5.63 -4.48 2.58
CA THR A 134 4.64 -4.06 3.59
C THR A 134 3.47 -5.02 3.77
N ILE A 135 3.05 -5.72 2.71
CA ILE A 135 1.83 -6.55 2.73
C ILE A 135 2.18 -8.02 2.61
N GLU A 136 3.11 -8.38 1.72
CA GLU A 136 3.43 -9.78 1.47
C GLU A 136 4.46 -10.36 2.47
N GLY A 137 4.89 -9.54 3.45
CA GLY A 137 5.87 -9.92 4.45
C GLY A 137 7.30 -9.86 3.92
N GLY A 138 7.86 -8.65 3.86
CA GLY A 138 9.29 -8.44 3.67
C GLY A 138 10.07 -8.34 4.97
N GLU A 139 9.61 -9.02 6.03
CA GLU A 139 10.46 -9.25 7.20
C GLU A 139 11.29 -10.50 6.97
N VAL A 140 12.60 -10.22 6.85
CA VAL A 140 13.73 -11.13 6.99
C VAL A 140 13.44 -12.16 8.07
N VAL A 141 13.76 -13.42 7.76
CA VAL A 141 13.95 -14.53 8.70
C VAL A 141 14.04 -14.03 10.14
N GLU A 142 13.04 -14.39 10.94
CA GLU A 142 13.16 -14.41 12.39
C GLU A 142 14.33 -15.37 12.69
N ILE A 143 15.57 -14.89 12.69
CA ILE A 143 16.71 -15.65 13.21
C ILE A 143 16.50 -15.67 14.71
N ARG A 144 15.65 -16.58 15.17
CA ARG A 144 15.68 -17.07 16.53
C ARG A 144 17.00 -17.84 16.68
N ALA A 145 18.01 -17.10 17.11
CA ALA A 145 19.30 -17.55 17.63
C ALA A 145 20.11 -18.50 16.72
N VAL A 146 21.05 -17.93 15.96
CA VAL A 146 22.33 -18.62 15.75
C VAL A 146 23.05 -18.62 17.11
N SER A 147 22.90 -19.69 17.88
CA SER A 147 23.82 -19.96 18.99
C SER A 147 25.15 -20.38 18.40
N SER A 148 26.02 -19.40 18.13
CA SER A 148 27.44 -19.62 17.84
C SER A 148 28.16 -20.10 19.10
N THR A 149 27.96 -21.36 19.47
CA THR A 149 28.88 -22.10 20.35
C THR A 149 29.48 -23.24 19.56
N SER A 150 30.30 -22.90 18.57
CA SER A 150 31.30 -23.82 18.03
C SER A 150 32.57 -23.03 17.70
N VAL A 151 33.29 -22.63 18.74
CA VAL A 151 34.73 -22.45 18.61
C VAL A 151 35.37 -23.73 19.16
N MET A 152 35.53 -24.70 18.28
CA MET A 152 36.43 -25.82 18.48
C MET A 152 37.83 -25.30 18.17
N VAL A 153 38.50 -24.73 19.18
CA VAL A 153 39.94 -24.45 19.09
C VAL A 153 40.68 -25.77 19.22
N ASN A 154 41.13 -26.29 18.08
CA ASN A 154 42.08 -27.36 17.97
C ASN A 154 43.50 -26.76 17.91
N ALA A 155 44.44 -27.48 18.55
CA ALA A 155 45.88 -27.52 18.27
C ALA A 155 46.84 -26.66 19.11
N CYS A 156 47.64 -27.42 19.88
CA CYS A 156 49.09 -27.28 20.19
C CYS A 156 49.51 -26.45 21.41
N TYR A 157 50.03 -27.11 22.46
CA TYR A 157 51.46 -27.49 22.51
C TYR A 157 51.75 -28.55 23.59
N ASP A 158 52.51 -29.55 23.18
CA ASP A 158 53.21 -30.57 23.98
C ASP A 158 54.63 -30.05 24.26
N LEU A 159 55.01 -29.85 25.54
CA LEU A 159 56.38 -30.01 26.06
C LEU A 159 56.50 -29.63 27.56
N LEU A 160 57.15 -30.54 28.31
CA LEU A 160 57.72 -30.48 29.68
C LEU A 160 56.85 -31.01 30.83
#